data_AF-A0AAD2DDC1-F1
#
_entry.id   AF-A0AAD2DDC1-F1
#
_cell.length_a   1.000
_cell.length_b   1.000
_cell.length_c   1.000
_cell.angle_alpha   90.00
_cell.angle_beta   90.00
_cell.angle_gamma   90.00
#
_symmetry.space_group_name_H-M   'P 1'
#
loop_
_entity.id
_entity.type
_entity.pdbx_description
1 polymer ?
#
loop_
_entity_poly.entity_id
_entity_poly.type
_entity_poly.pdbx_seq_one_letter_code
_entity_poly.pdbx_strand_id
1 'polypeptide(L)'
;MANFKTTIITKKGHALMAKLSANVATMKFTKVCSSDFDYSNLNNSELEQVITFKNLKQTVLPDLITVVNTTTVKVSATITNTNLSEGYYLRTIGLFALDPDDGEILYSITPTTEADYMAADNGITKSGISLDLLTTISNSENVSLEVDPNAMISAETFNNVVGNVSDLENGGTNLVDGINKNTARLNDLANPSILINGDFRKPINQRNFSRRSYTGSNWAYGIDRWVIGILDSAGQSECVLNDGYISLKSKANDGCINIYQILENPHLYYGKTLTGSFKYRIVKGQPNSFNVSAYNNLVKNGAFFNSNTSENKLIADGEWHVYTFTYTVSGQKLEDNFTSLLIGIGSLVKNVSDEDYTWVKPTVDTQIDIEWVKLELGSIATPFIPRPYAEELALCRRYYEISSGDIIISGFKSSTGYEAEWTYTVEKRINPTIDYGNNGIETPKKLYGFIPGSLGNLDMDFSVRADVKKCRFATNSFKSDDNNQAGTAISLTGWFSADSEIR
;
A
#
# COMPACT_ATOMS: atom_id res chain seq x y z
N MET A 1 -23.85 -18.05 -50.75
CA MET A 1 -23.62 -19.02 -49.66
C MET A 1 -23.84 -20.40 -50.23
N ALA A 2 -22.79 -21.21 -50.24
CA ALA A 2 -22.90 -22.62 -50.63
C ALA A 2 -23.89 -23.36 -49.73
N ASN A 3 -24.66 -24.28 -50.31
CA ASN A 3 -25.55 -25.17 -49.58
C ASN A 3 -24.99 -26.59 -49.63
N PHE A 4 -24.50 -27.10 -48.49
CA PHE A 4 -23.81 -28.39 -48.40
C PHE A 4 -24.78 -29.57 -48.27
N LYS A 5 -24.51 -30.68 -48.97
CA LYS A 5 -25.15 -31.97 -48.72
C LYS A 5 -24.57 -32.61 -47.45
N THR A 6 -25.23 -33.67 -46.97
CA THR A 6 -24.71 -34.52 -45.90
C THR A 6 -23.30 -35.02 -46.23
N THR A 7 -22.39 -34.93 -45.26
CA THR A 7 -21.04 -35.51 -45.33
C THR A 7 -21.12 -37.03 -45.36
N ILE A 8 -20.48 -37.65 -46.36
CA ILE A 8 -20.42 -39.11 -46.52
C ILE A 8 -19.00 -39.61 -46.25
N ILE A 9 -18.87 -40.62 -45.38
CA ILE A 9 -17.58 -41.25 -45.08
C ILE A 9 -17.24 -42.23 -46.20
N THR A 10 -15.99 -42.22 -46.67
CA THR A 10 -15.59 -43.13 -47.76
C THR A 10 -15.34 -44.54 -47.25
N LYS A 11 -15.24 -45.51 -48.17
CA LYS A 11 -14.84 -46.89 -47.84
C LYS A 11 -13.49 -46.95 -47.11
N LYS A 12 -12.55 -46.06 -47.46
CA LYS A 12 -11.26 -45.94 -46.75
C LYS A 12 -11.45 -45.33 -45.36
N GLY A 13 -12.33 -44.33 -45.21
CA GLY A 13 -12.71 -43.78 -43.91
C GLY A 13 -13.34 -44.81 -42.98
N HIS A 14 -14.24 -45.66 -43.48
CA HIS A 14 -14.80 -46.78 -42.73
C HIS A 14 -13.75 -47.82 -42.32
N ALA A 15 -12.80 -48.13 -43.20
CA ALA A 15 -11.69 -49.02 -42.87
C ALA A 15 -10.83 -48.46 -41.72
N LEU A 16 -10.52 -47.16 -41.74
CA LEU A 16 -9.83 -46.48 -40.63
C LEU A 16 -10.67 -46.52 -39.35
N MET A 17 -11.98 -46.28 -39.42
CA MET A 17 -12.87 -46.39 -38.25
C MET A 17 -12.84 -47.79 -37.61
N ALA A 18 -12.79 -48.86 -38.41
CA ALA A 18 -12.68 -50.21 -37.90
C ALA A 18 -11.36 -50.44 -37.15
N LYS A 19 -10.26 -49.87 -37.64
CA LYS A 19 -8.93 -49.90 -36.98
C LYS A 19 -8.93 -49.12 -35.66
N LEU A 20 -9.60 -47.97 -35.62
CA LEU A 20 -9.80 -47.18 -34.41
C LEU A 20 -10.61 -47.93 -33.35
N SER A 21 -11.64 -48.69 -33.74
CA SER A 21 -12.41 -49.54 -32.83
C SER A 21 -11.59 -50.69 -32.25
N ALA A 22 -10.63 -51.20 -33.01
CA ALA A 22 -9.69 -52.24 -32.58
C ALA A 22 -8.51 -51.69 -31.77
N ASN A 23 -8.46 -50.37 -31.52
CA ASN A 23 -7.41 -49.67 -30.78
C ASN A 23 -5.99 -49.83 -31.38
N VAL A 24 -5.89 -50.04 -32.69
CA VAL A 24 -4.62 -50.21 -33.43
C VAL A 24 -4.23 -48.97 -34.25
N ALA A 25 -5.00 -47.89 -34.15
CA ALA A 25 -4.76 -46.61 -34.80
C ALA A 25 -5.19 -45.45 -33.88
N THR A 26 -4.70 -44.25 -34.17
CA THR A 26 -5.20 -42.99 -33.59
C THR A 26 -5.78 -42.12 -34.71
N MET A 27 -6.87 -41.41 -34.43
CA MET A 27 -7.50 -40.55 -35.42
C MET A 27 -6.68 -39.26 -35.55
N LYS A 28 -6.15 -39.03 -36.74
CA LYS A 28 -5.43 -37.81 -37.11
C LYS A 28 -5.96 -37.26 -38.43
N PHE A 29 -6.76 -36.20 -38.37
CA PHE A 29 -7.16 -35.45 -39.56
C PHE A 29 -5.97 -34.60 -40.03
N THR A 30 -5.64 -34.69 -41.32
CA THR A 30 -4.41 -34.10 -41.86
C THR A 30 -4.69 -32.80 -42.60
N LYS A 31 -5.81 -32.71 -43.33
CA LYS A 31 -6.17 -31.54 -44.12
C LYS A 31 -7.65 -31.52 -44.51
N VAL A 32 -8.15 -30.31 -44.76
CA VAL A 32 -9.42 -30.04 -45.42
C VAL A 32 -9.12 -29.47 -46.80
N CYS A 33 -9.72 -30.05 -47.84
CA CYS A 33 -9.51 -29.64 -49.22
C CYS A 33 -10.82 -29.18 -49.85
N SER A 34 -10.74 -28.24 -50.79
CA SER A 34 -11.87 -27.84 -51.64
C SER A 34 -11.61 -28.19 -53.09
N SER A 35 -12.70 -28.41 -53.84
CA SER A 35 -12.68 -28.79 -55.25
C SER A 35 -13.80 -28.09 -56.03
N ASP A 36 -13.55 -27.88 -57.33
CA ASP A 36 -14.56 -27.44 -58.31
C ASP A 36 -15.26 -28.62 -59.02
N PHE A 37 -14.88 -29.86 -58.71
CA PHE A 37 -15.50 -31.05 -59.29
C PHE A 37 -16.88 -31.29 -58.65
N ASP A 38 -17.87 -31.56 -59.49
CA ASP A 38 -19.24 -31.74 -59.04
C ASP A 38 -19.55 -33.20 -58.69
N TYR A 39 -19.60 -33.50 -57.40
CA TYR A 39 -20.04 -34.79 -56.88
C TYR A 39 -21.55 -34.80 -56.51
N SER A 40 -22.30 -33.72 -56.75
CA SER A 40 -23.68 -33.58 -56.28
C SER A 40 -24.64 -34.59 -56.90
N ASN A 41 -24.33 -35.13 -58.07
CA ASN A 41 -25.18 -36.09 -58.78
C ASN A 41 -24.99 -37.54 -58.34
N LEU A 42 -23.97 -37.83 -57.53
CA LEU A 42 -23.75 -39.16 -56.98
C LEU A 42 -24.66 -39.40 -55.78
N ASN A 43 -25.14 -40.63 -55.66
CA ASN A 43 -25.83 -41.09 -54.45
C ASN A 43 -24.83 -41.47 -53.33
N ASN A 44 -25.32 -41.72 -52.12
CA ASN A 44 -24.47 -42.00 -50.96
C ASN A 44 -23.54 -43.21 -51.18
N SER A 45 -24.03 -44.30 -51.80
CA SER A 45 -23.23 -45.50 -52.04
C SER A 45 -22.12 -45.25 -53.07
N GLU A 46 -22.38 -44.40 -54.07
CA GLU A 46 -21.37 -43.98 -55.04
C GLU A 46 -20.32 -43.05 -54.42
N LEU A 47 -20.74 -42.13 -53.54
CA LEU A 47 -19.85 -41.24 -52.78
C LEU A 47 -18.93 -42.04 -51.83
N GLU A 48 -19.44 -43.10 -51.19
CA GLU A 48 -18.65 -44.00 -50.37
C GLU A 48 -17.51 -44.68 -51.15
N GLN A 49 -17.67 -44.93 -52.45
CA GLN A 49 -16.62 -45.54 -53.29
C GLN A 49 -15.58 -44.55 -53.82
N VAL A 50 -15.69 -43.24 -53.51
CA VAL A 50 -14.71 -42.24 -53.98
C VAL A 50 -13.40 -42.39 -53.22
N ILE A 51 -12.32 -42.64 -53.97
CA ILE A 51 -10.96 -42.74 -53.42
C ILE A 51 -10.12 -41.52 -53.81
N THR A 52 -10.25 -41.05 -55.06
CA THR A 52 -9.50 -39.90 -55.58
C THR A 52 -10.34 -38.63 -55.52
N PHE A 53 -9.84 -37.63 -54.79
CA PHE A 53 -10.43 -36.29 -54.73
C PHE A 53 -10.02 -35.49 -55.98
N LYS A 54 -10.97 -35.30 -56.91
CA LYS A 54 -10.70 -34.68 -58.22
C LYS A 54 -10.64 -33.16 -58.11
N ASN A 55 -9.90 -32.54 -59.04
CA ASN A 55 -9.76 -31.09 -59.21
C ASN A 55 -9.58 -30.31 -57.90
N LEU A 56 -8.58 -30.68 -57.10
CA LEU A 56 -8.23 -29.96 -55.89
C LEU A 56 -7.89 -28.50 -56.21
N LYS A 57 -8.47 -27.56 -55.47
CA LYS A 57 -8.24 -26.12 -55.60
C LYS A 57 -7.49 -25.52 -54.44
N GLN A 58 -7.89 -25.85 -53.21
CA GLN A 58 -7.22 -25.36 -52.00
C GLN A 58 -7.10 -26.46 -50.96
N THR A 59 -6.04 -26.37 -50.16
CA THR A 59 -5.74 -27.25 -49.02
C THR A 59 -5.47 -26.39 -47.80
N VAL A 60 -6.14 -26.68 -46.70
CA VAL A 60 -5.94 -26.02 -45.40
C VAL A 60 -5.81 -27.07 -44.31
N LEU A 61 -5.19 -26.70 -43.20
CA LEU A 61 -5.17 -27.52 -41.99
C LEU A 61 -6.48 -27.29 -41.20
N PRO A 62 -6.91 -28.26 -40.37
CA PRO A 62 -7.97 -28.01 -39.40
C PRO A 62 -7.60 -26.90 -38.41
N ASP A 63 -8.51 -25.95 -38.18
CA ASP A 63 -8.33 -24.85 -37.22
C ASP A 63 -8.56 -25.33 -35.77
N LEU A 64 -9.56 -26.18 -35.57
CA LEU A 64 -9.95 -26.70 -34.26
C LEU A 64 -10.74 -28.00 -34.41
N ILE A 65 -10.39 -29.01 -33.62
CA ILE A 65 -11.16 -30.26 -33.48
C ILE A 65 -11.79 -30.29 -32.09
N THR A 66 -13.12 -30.33 -32.03
CA THR A 66 -13.87 -30.46 -30.76
C THR A 66 -14.64 -31.76 -30.73
N VAL A 67 -14.55 -32.49 -29.61
CA VAL A 67 -15.39 -33.67 -29.37
C VAL A 67 -16.81 -33.21 -29.03
N VAL A 68 -17.80 -33.63 -29.83
CA VAL A 68 -19.21 -33.30 -29.61
C VAL A 68 -19.87 -34.34 -28.71
N ASN A 69 -19.56 -35.62 -28.95
CA ASN A 69 -19.94 -36.77 -28.13
C ASN A 69 -18.99 -37.95 -28.42
N THR A 70 -19.27 -39.12 -27.84
CA THR A 70 -18.40 -40.31 -27.90
C THR A 70 -18.12 -40.84 -29.32
N THR A 71 -18.95 -40.51 -30.30
CA THR A 71 -18.83 -41.01 -31.69
C THR A 71 -18.83 -39.90 -32.73
N THR A 72 -18.82 -38.63 -32.33
CA THR A 72 -18.90 -37.49 -33.26
C THR A 72 -17.91 -36.40 -32.87
N VAL A 73 -17.14 -35.95 -33.84
CA VAL A 73 -16.23 -34.81 -33.73
C VAL A 73 -16.62 -33.73 -34.73
N LYS A 74 -16.38 -32.49 -34.33
CA LYS A 74 -16.51 -31.33 -35.21
C LYS A 74 -15.12 -30.88 -35.61
N VAL A 75 -14.85 -30.90 -36.91
CA VAL A 75 -13.60 -30.43 -37.51
C VAL A 75 -13.87 -29.06 -38.13
N SER A 76 -13.32 -28.03 -37.51
CA SER A 76 -13.48 -26.63 -37.95
C SER A 76 -12.32 -26.26 -38.87
N ALA A 77 -12.57 -25.61 -40.00
CA ALA A 77 -11.52 -25.15 -40.92
C ALA A 77 -11.94 -23.90 -41.70
N THR A 78 -10.98 -23.02 -41.97
CA THR A 78 -11.20 -21.77 -42.71
C THR A 78 -10.42 -21.77 -44.01
N ILE A 79 -11.13 -21.66 -45.13
CA ILE A 79 -10.54 -21.56 -46.47
C ILE A 79 -10.68 -20.10 -46.93
N THR A 80 -9.55 -19.43 -47.17
CA THR A 80 -9.53 -18.05 -47.68
C THR A 80 -9.02 -18.00 -49.10
N ASN A 81 -9.34 -16.96 -49.86
CA ASN A 81 -8.77 -16.73 -51.18
C ASN A 81 -7.30 -16.30 -51.16
N THR A 82 -6.61 -16.33 -50.01
CA THR A 82 -5.20 -15.93 -49.91
C THR A 82 -4.33 -16.78 -50.82
N ASN A 83 -3.53 -16.14 -51.67
CA ASN A 83 -2.68 -16.77 -52.68
C ASN A 83 -3.44 -17.62 -53.72
N LEU A 84 -4.77 -17.48 -53.83
CA LEU A 84 -5.55 -18.16 -54.86
C LEU A 84 -5.36 -17.45 -56.21
N SER A 85 -4.69 -18.09 -57.16
CA SER A 85 -4.38 -17.47 -58.46
C SER A 85 -5.60 -17.33 -59.39
N GLU A 86 -6.55 -18.27 -59.32
CA GLU A 86 -7.75 -18.30 -60.15
C GLU A 86 -8.98 -18.58 -59.30
N GLY A 87 -10.05 -17.82 -59.51
CA GLY A 87 -11.31 -18.03 -58.82
C GLY A 87 -12.02 -19.31 -59.29
N TYR A 88 -12.83 -19.92 -58.42
CA TYR A 88 -13.53 -21.16 -58.71
C TYR A 88 -14.85 -21.26 -57.93
N TYR A 89 -15.74 -22.11 -58.43
CA TYR A 89 -16.94 -22.50 -57.69
C TYR A 89 -16.60 -23.64 -56.73
N LEU A 90 -16.76 -23.42 -55.43
CA LEU A 90 -16.57 -24.43 -54.41
C LEU A 90 -17.74 -25.42 -54.49
N ARG A 91 -17.46 -26.60 -55.05
CA ARG A 91 -18.47 -27.65 -55.27
C ARG A 91 -18.38 -28.81 -54.31
N THR A 92 -17.21 -29.05 -53.72
CA THR A 92 -17.01 -30.19 -52.82
C THR A 92 -15.91 -29.91 -51.81
N ILE A 93 -16.14 -30.34 -50.57
CA ILE A 93 -15.15 -30.40 -49.50
C ILE A 93 -14.74 -31.85 -49.27
N GLY A 94 -13.44 -32.07 -49.08
CA GLY A 94 -12.87 -33.35 -48.70
C GLY A 94 -12.12 -33.23 -47.38
N LEU A 95 -12.42 -34.11 -46.43
CA LEU A 95 -11.69 -34.24 -45.18
C LEU A 95 -10.73 -35.43 -45.31
N PHE A 96 -9.46 -35.23 -44.99
CA PHE A 96 -8.42 -36.25 -45.09
C PHE A 96 -7.93 -36.67 -43.70
N ALA A 97 -7.53 -37.94 -43.58
CA ALA A 97 -6.97 -38.50 -42.37
C ALA A 97 -5.79 -39.42 -42.68
N LEU A 98 -4.94 -39.65 -41.68
CA LEU A 98 -3.83 -40.59 -41.77
C LEU A 98 -4.29 -41.99 -41.36
N ASP A 99 -4.23 -42.94 -42.29
CA ASP A 99 -4.37 -44.37 -42.03
C ASP A 99 -2.97 -44.99 -41.83
N PRO A 100 -2.77 -45.84 -40.81
CA PRO A 100 -1.45 -46.42 -40.53
C PRO A 100 -0.91 -47.35 -41.62
N ASP A 101 -1.79 -47.95 -42.43
CA ASP A 101 -1.41 -48.90 -43.48
C ASP A 101 -1.40 -48.24 -44.87
N ASP A 102 -2.42 -47.42 -45.15
CA ASP A 102 -2.64 -46.81 -46.47
C ASP A 102 -2.04 -45.40 -46.60
N GLY A 103 -1.51 -44.83 -45.51
CA GLY A 103 -1.05 -43.44 -45.48
C GLY A 103 -2.21 -42.45 -45.50
N GLU A 104 -2.05 -41.31 -46.16
CA GLU A 104 -3.09 -40.28 -46.19
C GLU A 104 -4.27 -40.70 -47.10
N ILE A 105 -5.47 -40.74 -46.54
CA ILE A 105 -6.69 -41.17 -47.21
C ILE A 105 -7.76 -40.06 -47.23
N LEU A 106 -8.62 -40.06 -48.24
CA LEU A 106 -9.85 -39.28 -48.22
C LEU A 106 -10.82 -39.92 -47.22
N TYR A 107 -11.03 -39.27 -46.08
CA TYR A 107 -11.84 -39.80 -44.99
C TYR A 107 -13.34 -39.60 -45.24
N SER A 108 -13.74 -38.38 -45.59
CA SER A 108 -15.12 -38.05 -45.94
C SER A 108 -15.20 -36.99 -47.02
N ILE A 109 -16.35 -36.96 -47.71
CA ILE A 109 -16.64 -36.07 -48.82
C ILE A 109 -17.99 -35.37 -48.60
N THR A 110 -18.02 -34.07 -48.86
CA THR A 110 -19.20 -33.21 -48.66
C THR A 110 -19.45 -32.39 -49.93
N PRO A 111 -20.27 -32.89 -50.86
CA PRO A 111 -20.68 -32.13 -52.04
C PRO A 111 -21.61 -30.96 -51.69
N THR A 112 -21.68 -29.94 -52.55
CA THR A 112 -22.67 -28.85 -52.43
C THR A 112 -23.85 -29.09 -53.36
N THR A 113 -25.06 -28.69 -52.95
CA THR A 113 -26.24 -28.53 -53.83
C THR A 113 -26.23 -27.20 -54.58
N GLU A 114 -25.71 -26.15 -53.94
CA GLU A 114 -25.48 -24.85 -54.54
C GLU A 114 -24.04 -24.43 -54.23
N ALA A 115 -23.26 -24.12 -55.26
CA ALA A 115 -21.84 -23.78 -55.12
C ALA A 115 -21.67 -22.28 -54.83
N ASP A 116 -20.69 -21.93 -53.99
CA ASP A 116 -20.28 -20.53 -53.80
C ASP A 116 -19.05 -20.20 -54.65
N TYR A 117 -18.90 -18.94 -55.06
CA TYR A 117 -17.76 -18.52 -55.85
C TYR A 117 -16.66 -17.95 -54.95
N MET A 118 -15.49 -18.60 -54.94
CA MET A 118 -14.28 -18.09 -54.31
C MET A 118 -13.47 -17.32 -55.36
N ALA A 119 -13.38 -15.99 -55.23
CA ALA A 119 -12.63 -15.15 -56.16
C ALA A 119 -11.11 -15.25 -55.93
N ALA A 120 -10.30 -15.07 -56.98
CA ALA A 120 -8.84 -15.02 -56.88
C ALA A 120 -8.34 -13.90 -55.93
N ASP A 121 -7.15 -14.07 -55.36
CA ASP A 121 -6.49 -13.04 -54.56
C ASP A 121 -6.05 -11.88 -55.47
N ASN A 122 -6.73 -10.74 -55.35
CA ASN A 122 -6.34 -9.51 -56.04
C ASN A 122 -5.58 -8.53 -55.12
N GLY A 123 -5.21 -8.98 -53.90
CA GLY A 123 -4.55 -8.16 -52.89
C GLY A 123 -5.43 -7.09 -52.23
N ILE A 124 -6.68 -6.91 -52.67
CA ILE A 124 -7.61 -5.87 -52.20
C ILE A 124 -8.83 -6.49 -51.49
N THR A 125 -9.44 -7.53 -52.08
CA THR A 125 -10.64 -8.20 -51.56
C THR A 125 -10.25 -9.54 -50.94
N LYS A 126 -10.36 -9.63 -49.61
CA LYS A 126 -10.21 -10.90 -48.88
C LYS A 126 -11.58 -11.55 -48.71
N SER A 127 -11.69 -12.80 -49.13
CA SER A 127 -12.91 -13.61 -49.00
C SER A 127 -12.54 -14.97 -48.44
N GLY A 128 -13.43 -15.56 -47.65
CA GLY A 128 -13.20 -16.88 -47.09
C GLY A 128 -14.48 -17.51 -46.61
N ILE A 129 -14.41 -18.82 -46.41
CA ILE A 129 -15.48 -19.65 -45.86
C ILE A 129 -14.95 -20.37 -44.64
N SER A 130 -15.64 -20.23 -43.51
CA SER A 130 -15.40 -21.03 -42.31
C SER A 130 -16.40 -22.18 -42.30
N LEU A 131 -15.90 -23.39 -42.03
CA LEU A 131 -16.63 -24.65 -42.16
C LEU A 131 -16.55 -25.41 -40.84
N ASP A 132 -17.70 -25.91 -40.38
CA ASP A 132 -17.82 -26.86 -39.28
C ASP A 132 -18.27 -28.22 -39.83
N LEU A 133 -17.33 -29.15 -40.01
CA LEU A 133 -17.62 -30.50 -40.50
C LEU A 133 -17.88 -31.44 -39.32
N LEU A 134 -19.13 -31.83 -39.13
CA LEU A 134 -19.47 -32.91 -38.20
C LEU A 134 -19.24 -34.25 -38.89
N THR A 135 -18.36 -35.07 -38.33
CA THR A 135 -18.11 -36.42 -38.82
C THR A 135 -18.10 -37.42 -37.69
N THR A 136 -18.59 -38.63 -37.97
CA THR A 136 -18.61 -39.71 -36.98
C THR A 136 -17.28 -40.43 -36.95
N ILE A 137 -16.86 -40.87 -35.76
CA ILE A 137 -15.68 -41.69 -35.49
C ILE A 137 -16.09 -42.83 -34.55
N SER A 138 -15.32 -43.92 -34.49
CA SER A 138 -15.70 -45.07 -33.67
C SER A 138 -15.44 -44.91 -32.18
N ASN A 139 -14.44 -44.11 -31.78
CA ASN A 139 -14.18 -43.73 -30.41
C ASN A 139 -13.45 -42.38 -30.34
N SER A 140 -14.00 -41.41 -29.60
CA SER A 140 -13.42 -40.08 -29.41
C SER A 140 -12.18 -40.04 -28.51
N GLU A 141 -11.93 -41.07 -27.70
CA GLU A 141 -10.74 -41.13 -26.83
C GLU A 141 -9.42 -41.29 -27.63
N ASN A 142 -9.50 -41.77 -28.87
CA ASN A 142 -8.34 -42.01 -29.73
C ASN A 142 -8.06 -40.86 -30.72
N VAL A 143 -8.60 -39.65 -30.49
CA VAL A 143 -8.39 -38.48 -31.36
C VAL A 143 -7.15 -37.71 -30.91
N SER A 144 -6.16 -37.61 -31.79
CA SER A 144 -5.00 -36.74 -31.56
C SER A 144 -5.40 -35.28 -31.80
N LEU A 145 -5.24 -34.45 -30.77
CA LEU A 145 -5.46 -33.00 -30.82
C LEU A 145 -4.14 -32.28 -31.12
N GLU A 146 -3.54 -32.54 -32.28
CA GLU A 146 -2.46 -31.68 -32.79
C GLU A 146 -3.08 -30.54 -33.60
N VAL A 147 -3.10 -29.34 -33.02
CA VAL A 147 -3.48 -28.09 -33.68
C VAL A 147 -2.21 -27.36 -34.12
N ASP A 148 -2.20 -26.74 -35.30
CA ASP A 148 -1.04 -25.97 -35.77
C ASP A 148 -0.84 -24.71 -34.89
N PRO A 149 0.34 -24.50 -34.26
CA PRO A 149 0.61 -23.29 -33.50
C PRO A 149 0.61 -21.99 -34.34
N ASN A 150 0.54 -22.07 -35.68
CA ASN A 150 0.40 -20.93 -36.58
C ASN A 150 -1.04 -20.73 -37.12
N ALA A 151 -2.03 -21.51 -36.66
CA ALA A 151 -3.41 -21.39 -37.13
C ALA A 151 -3.98 -19.99 -36.79
N MET A 152 -4.56 -19.30 -37.78
CA MET A 152 -5.26 -18.04 -37.56
C MET A 152 -6.62 -18.33 -36.94
N ILE A 153 -6.78 -17.96 -35.67
CA ILE A 153 -8.03 -18.10 -34.93
C ILE A 153 -8.99 -16.97 -35.37
N SER A 154 -10.26 -17.27 -35.66
CA SER A 154 -11.24 -16.22 -35.97
C SER A 154 -11.47 -15.30 -34.76
N ALA A 155 -11.81 -14.03 -35.00
CA ALA A 155 -12.12 -13.09 -33.91
C ALA A 155 -13.31 -13.57 -33.05
N GLU A 156 -14.26 -14.28 -33.66
CA GLU A 156 -15.39 -14.91 -32.96
C GLU A 156 -14.91 -16.03 -32.03
N THR A 157 -14.05 -16.93 -32.52
CA THR A 157 -13.46 -18.02 -31.73
C THR A 157 -12.58 -17.47 -30.60
N PHE A 158 -11.82 -16.40 -30.86
CA PHE A 158 -11.01 -15.73 -29.83
C PHE A 158 -11.89 -15.15 -28.70
N ASN A 159 -12.96 -14.41 -29.06
CA ASN A 159 -13.87 -13.81 -28.07
C ASN A 159 -14.62 -14.87 -27.25
N ASN A 160 -15.00 -15.99 -27.87
CA ASN A 160 -15.68 -17.10 -27.18
C ASN A 160 -14.76 -17.85 -26.19
N VAL A 161 -13.45 -17.93 -26.46
CA VAL A 161 -12.48 -18.62 -25.59
C VAL A 161 -11.97 -17.73 -24.46
N VAL A 162 -11.71 -16.45 -24.73
CA VAL A 162 -11.09 -15.53 -23.76
C VAL A 162 -12.13 -14.88 -22.83
N GLY A 163 -13.40 -14.80 -23.25
CA GLY A 163 -14.39 -13.95 -22.58
C GLY A 163 -14.05 -12.46 -22.74
N ASN A 164 -15.05 -11.59 -22.58
CA ASN A 164 -14.88 -10.14 -22.76
C ASN A 164 -13.89 -9.56 -21.74
N VAL A 165 -12.61 -9.45 -22.11
CA VAL A 165 -11.56 -8.77 -21.34
C VAL A 165 -11.97 -7.34 -20.97
N SER A 166 -12.77 -6.70 -21.82
CA SER A 166 -13.33 -5.36 -21.60
C SER A 166 -14.21 -5.26 -20.34
N ASP A 167 -14.90 -6.33 -19.95
CA ASP A 167 -15.78 -6.33 -18.78
C ASP A 167 -14.95 -6.40 -17.49
N LEU A 168 -13.78 -7.07 -17.54
CA LEU A 168 -12.81 -7.11 -16.45
C LEU A 168 -12.07 -5.79 -16.27
N GLU A 169 -11.67 -5.14 -17.37
CA GLU A 169 -11.01 -3.84 -17.34
C GLU A 169 -11.94 -2.75 -16.80
N ASN A 170 -13.18 -2.68 -17.30
CA ASN A 170 -14.18 -1.70 -16.82
C ASN A 170 -14.60 -1.98 -15.37
N GLY A 171 -14.70 -3.24 -14.96
CA GLY A 171 -14.96 -3.61 -13.57
C GLY A 171 -13.86 -3.12 -12.62
N GLY A 172 -12.59 -3.27 -13.03
CA GLY A 172 -11.43 -2.80 -12.27
C GLY A 172 -11.39 -1.28 -12.08
N THR A 173 -11.58 -0.51 -13.15
CA THR A 173 -11.54 0.96 -13.08
C THR A 173 -12.67 1.53 -12.22
N ASN A 174 -13.89 1.01 -12.35
CA ASN A 174 -15.05 1.46 -11.57
C ASN A 174 -14.88 1.20 -10.06
N LEU A 175 -14.25 0.08 -9.69
CA LEU A 175 -13.94 -0.22 -8.29
C LEU A 175 -12.91 0.75 -7.72
N VAL A 176 -11.85 1.05 -8.47
CA VAL A 176 -10.81 2.00 -8.04
C VAL A 176 -11.39 3.40 -7.85
N ASP A 177 -12.22 3.87 -8.79
CA ASP A 177 -12.89 5.17 -8.67
C ASP A 177 -13.86 5.22 -7.49
N GLY A 178 -14.59 4.13 -7.24
CA GLY A 178 -15.46 3.98 -6.07
C GLY A 178 -14.69 4.04 -4.75
N ILE A 179 -13.56 3.34 -4.67
CA ILE A 179 -12.66 3.38 -3.50
C ILE A 179 -12.14 4.79 -3.27
N ASN A 180 -11.63 5.46 -4.30
CA ASN A 180 -11.10 6.82 -4.20
C ASN A 180 -12.15 7.82 -3.73
N LYS A 181 -13.38 7.74 -4.26
CA LYS A 181 -14.51 8.60 -3.83
C LYS A 181 -14.89 8.34 -2.38
N ASN A 182 -14.89 7.08 -1.94
CA ASN A 182 -15.19 6.72 -0.55
C ASN A 182 -14.08 7.19 0.39
N THR A 183 -12.80 7.08 0.01
CA THR A 183 -11.67 7.63 0.76
C THR A 183 -11.77 9.15 0.91
N ALA A 184 -12.11 9.87 -0.16
CA ALA A 184 -12.32 11.32 -0.10
C ALA A 184 -13.47 11.70 0.84
N ARG A 185 -14.61 11.01 0.75
CA ARG A 185 -15.75 11.22 1.66
C ARG A 185 -15.42 10.92 3.12
N LEU A 186 -14.59 9.91 3.39
CA LEU A 186 -14.12 9.61 4.75
C LEU A 186 -13.22 10.71 5.29
N ASN A 187 -12.38 11.32 4.46
CA ASN A 187 -11.58 12.48 4.85
C ASN A 187 -12.45 13.70 5.16
N ASP A 188 -13.50 13.95 4.36
CA ASP A 188 -14.44 15.06 4.59
C ASP A 188 -15.27 14.88 5.88
N LEU A 189 -15.40 13.65 6.37
CA LEU A 189 -16.12 13.31 7.61
C LEU A 189 -15.18 13.20 8.83
N ALA A 190 -13.86 13.20 8.63
CA ALA A 190 -12.91 13.06 9.71
C ALA A 190 -12.61 14.41 10.37
N ASN A 191 -12.88 14.52 11.68
CA ASN A 191 -12.42 15.70 12.41
C ASN A 191 -10.91 15.61 12.62
N PRO A 192 -10.15 16.70 12.38
CA PRO A 192 -8.72 16.74 12.64
C PRO A 192 -8.40 16.42 14.10
N SER A 193 -7.30 15.71 14.33
CA SER A 193 -6.82 15.48 15.68
C SER A 193 -6.46 16.83 16.33
N ILE A 194 -6.58 16.91 17.65
CA ILE A 194 -6.04 17.99 18.48
C ILE A 194 -4.61 17.63 18.90
N LEU A 195 -4.32 16.32 19.03
CA LEU A 195 -2.99 15.82 19.33
C LEU A 195 -2.05 16.06 18.16
N ILE A 196 -0.81 16.41 18.48
CA ILE A 196 0.29 16.56 17.55
C ILE A 196 1.14 15.29 17.62
N ASN A 197 1.64 14.83 16.48
CA ASN A 197 2.50 13.67 16.35
C ASN A 197 1.84 12.35 16.79
N GLY A 198 0.52 12.23 16.58
CA GLY A 198 -0.25 11.05 17.01
C GLY A 198 -0.14 9.83 16.10
N ASP A 199 0.51 9.94 14.93
CA ASP A 199 0.77 8.81 14.03
C ASP A 199 2.14 8.18 14.32
N PHE A 200 2.15 7.06 15.03
CA PHE A 200 3.40 6.36 15.36
C PHE A 200 3.93 5.47 14.23
N ARG A 201 3.25 5.42 13.07
CA ARG A 201 3.80 4.76 11.88
C ARG A 201 4.93 5.57 11.24
N LYS A 202 4.86 6.89 11.36
CA LYS A 202 5.85 7.85 10.83
C LYS A 202 6.04 9.04 11.78
N PRO A 203 6.49 8.80 13.02
CA PRO A 203 6.55 9.86 14.03
C PRO A 203 7.62 10.89 13.70
N ILE A 204 7.36 12.13 14.04
CA ILE A 204 8.38 13.18 14.14
C ILE A 204 9.19 12.92 15.41
N ASN A 205 10.51 12.79 15.26
CA ASN A 205 11.44 12.62 16.38
C ASN A 205 12.71 13.46 16.14
N GLN A 206 12.56 14.78 16.19
CA GLN A 206 13.61 15.76 15.98
C GLN A 206 14.62 15.77 17.13
N ARG A 207 14.17 15.48 18.36
CA ARG A 207 15.02 15.53 19.58
C ARG A 207 16.18 14.55 19.53
N ASN A 208 15.95 13.38 18.93
CA ASN A 208 17.01 12.40 18.73
C ASN A 208 16.62 11.43 17.61
N PHE A 209 16.91 11.81 16.37
CA PHE A 209 16.49 11.09 15.16
C PHE A 209 16.89 9.60 15.15
N SER A 210 18.01 9.23 15.78
CA SER A 210 18.50 7.85 15.84
C SER A 210 18.00 7.09 17.08
N ARG A 211 17.46 7.77 18.09
CA ARG A 211 16.96 7.11 19.31
C ARG A 211 15.66 6.38 19.02
N ARG A 212 15.72 5.05 19.13
CA ARG A 212 14.57 4.15 18.97
C ARG A 212 14.12 3.51 20.28
N SER A 213 14.82 3.75 21.40
CA SER A 213 14.44 3.26 22.72
C SER A 213 14.62 4.32 23.80
N TYR A 214 13.64 4.41 24.70
CA TYR A 214 13.60 5.30 25.86
C TYR A 214 13.52 4.45 27.12
N THR A 215 14.50 4.61 28.01
CA THR A 215 14.71 3.80 29.21
C THR A 215 15.08 4.68 30.40
N GLY A 216 15.05 4.08 31.60
CA GLY A 216 15.44 4.72 32.85
C GLY A 216 14.38 5.64 33.44
N SER A 217 14.40 5.81 34.76
CA SER A 217 13.45 6.67 35.48
C SER A 217 13.55 8.13 35.02
N ASN A 218 12.59 8.59 34.21
CA ASN A 218 12.54 9.95 33.71
C ASN A 218 11.12 10.35 33.26
N TRP A 219 10.85 11.65 33.29
CA TRP A 219 9.64 12.27 32.75
C TRP A 219 10.06 13.35 31.77
N ALA A 220 10.26 12.96 30.52
CA ALA A 220 10.84 13.84 29.52
C ALA A 220 10.16 13.70 28.16
N TYR A 221 10.19 14.78 27.39
CA TYR A 221 9.80 14.77 25.99
C TYR A 221 10.73 13.85 25.20
N GLY A 222 10.14 12.87 24.53
CA GLY A 222 10.84 11.89 23.73
C GLY A 222 10.53 12.07 22.26
N ILE A 223 9.44 11.45 21.82
CA ILE A 223 8.92 11.46 20.43
C ILE A 223 8.27 12.83 20.16
N ASP A 224 9.11 13.86 20.18
CA ASP A 224 8.77 15.28 20.22
C ASP A 224 7.71 15.58 21.28
N ARG A 225 6.49 15.87 20.85
CA ARG A 225 5.37 16.35 21.68
C ARG A 225 4.90 15.39 22.76
N TRP A 226 5.34 14.14 22.70
CA TRP A 226 4.99 13.12 23.68
C TRP A 226 6.00 13.08 24.82
N VAL A 227 5.48 13.26 26.04
CA VAL A 227 6.21 12.98 27.26
C VAL A 227 6.14 11.48 27.52
N ILE A 228 7.32 10.87 27.69
CA ILE A 228 7.45 9.49 28.11
C ILE A 228 7.83 9.53 29.59
N GLY A 229 6.90 9.07 30.42
CA GLY A 229 7.08 8.89 31.85
C GLY A 229 7.43 7.43 32.14
N ILE A 230 8.63 7.20 32.64
CA ILE A 230 9.08 5.89 33.12
C ILE A 230 9.40 6.05 34.59
N LEU A 231 8.76 5.25 35.43
CA LEU A 231 9.20 5.01 36.80
C LEU A 231 9.78 3.60 36.80
N ASP A 232 11.08 3.48 37.01
CA ASP A 232 11.80 2.23 36.85
C ASP A 232 13.10 2.24 37.67
N SER A 233 13.21 1.30 38.61
CA SER A 233 14.34 1.23 39.53
C SER A 233 15.53 0.46 38.95
N ALA A 234 15.30 -0.50 38.04
CA ALA A 234 16.36 -1.35 37.47
C ALA A 234 16.63 -1.13 35.97
N GLY A 235 15.90 -0.21 35.32
CA GLY A 235 16.13 0.19 33.92
C GLY A 235 15.63 -0.83 32.90
N GLN A 236 14.65 -1.67 33.26
CA GLN A 236 14.12 -2.77 32.43
C GLN A 236 12.82 -2.42 31.70
N SER A 237 12.18 -1.30 32.03
CA SER A 237 11.00 -0.79 31.34
C SER A 237 11.42 0.17 30.22
N GLU A 238 10.76 0.07 29.07
CA GLU A 238 11.16 0.81 27.89
C GLU A 238 10.00 1.20 26.98
N CYS A 239 10.09 2.38 26.37
CA CYS A 239 9.32 2.73 25.18
C CYS A 239 10.18 2.52 23.94
N VAL A 240 9.71 1.74 22.99
CA VAL A 240 10.43 1.40 21.75
C VAL A 240 9.68 1.91 20.54
N LEU A 241 10.40 2.52 19.60
CA LEU A 241 9.90 2.92 18.28
C LEU A 241 10.19 1.79 17.29
N ASN A 242 9.15 1.05 16.95
CA ASN A 242 9.20 0.03 15.91
C ASN A 242 8.75 0.62 14.58
N ASP A 243 8.93 -0.14 13.49
CA ASP A 243 8.38 0.26 12.20
C ASP A 243 6.86 0.08 12.23
N GLY A 244 6.14 1.19 12.20
CA GLY A 244 4.67 1.19 12.18
C GLY A 244 4.00 1.47 13.54
N TYR A 245 4.70 1.37 14.67
CA TYR A 245 4.07 1.52 16.00
C TYR A 245 5.11 1.74 17.10
N ILE A 246 4.66 2.23 18.25
CA ILE A 246 5.47 2.20 19.48
C ILE A 246 5.07 1.03 20.37
N SER A 247 6.02 0.50 21.14
CA SER A 247 5.76 -0.44 22.23
C SER A 247 6.01 0.25 23.56
N LEU A 248 5.06 0.13 24.48
CA LEU A 248 5.23 0.51 25.88
C LEU A 248 5.38 -0.76 26.71
N LYS A 249 6.58 -0.99 27.25
CA LYS A 249 6.92 -2.20 27.99
C LYS A 249 7.20 -1.86 29.44
N SER A 250 6.44 -2.47 30.35
CA SER A 250 6.68 -2.37 31.80
C SER A 250 7.11 -3.72 32.35
N LYS A 251 8.16 -3.71 33.17
CA LYS A 251 8.66 -4.90 33.86
C LYS A 251 7.89 -5.16 35.15
N ALA A 252 7.55 -6.43 35.40
CA ALA A 252 6.86 -6.87 36.62
C ALA A 252 7.55 -6.34 37.89
N ASN A 253 6.78 -5.65 38.75
CA ASN A 253 7.19 -5.11 40.04
C ASN A 253 8.37 -4.11 40.02
N ASP A 254 8.90 -3.78 38.84
CA ASP A 254 10.09 -2.94 38.69
C ASP A 254 9.70 -1.54 38.21
N GLY A 255 8.99 -1.46 37.08
CA GLY A 255 8.64 -0.17 36.52
C GLY A 255 7.26 -0.06 35.89
N CYS A 256 6.76 1.16 35.82
CA CYS A 256 5.56 1.51 35.06
C CYS A 256 5.91 2.57 34.01
N ILE A 257 5.25 2.47 32.85
CA ILE A 257 5.44 3.38 31.74
C ILE A 257 4.12 4.06 31.39
N ASN A 258 4.21 5.32 31.03
CA ASN A 258 3.11 6.13 30.53
C ASN A 258 3.63 7.03 29.40
N ILE A 259 2.84 7.20 28.35
CA ILE A 259 3.06 8.23 27.35
C ILE A 259 1.88 9.18 27.33
N TYR A 260 2.15 10.48 27.36
CA TYR A 260 1.10 11.49 27.31
C TYR A 260 1.49 12.74 26.55
N GLN A 261 0.49 13.51 26.15
CA GLN A 261 0.67 14.83 25.55
C GLN A 261 -0.10 15.87 26.35
N ILE A 262 0.56 17.01 26.59
CA ILE A 262 -0.05 18.16 27.25
C ILE A 262 -0.71 19.05 26.19
N LEU A 263 -2.00 19.32 26.36
CA LEU A 263 -2.72 20.27 25.51
C LEU A 263 -2.59 21.70 26.04
N GLU A 264 -2.37 22.62 25.12
CA GLU A 264 -2.37 24.05 25.41
C GLU A 264 -3.78 24.60 25.57
N ASN A 265 -3.90 25.68 26.35
CA ASN A 265 -5.12 26.46 26.47
C ASN A 265 -6.36 25.59 26.75
N PRO A 266 -6.34 24.73 27.79
CA PRO A 266 -7.43 23.78 28.03
C PRO A 266 -8.79 24.45 28.24
N HIS A 267 -8.79 25.73 28.62
CA HIS A 267 -9.98 26.58 28.71
C HIS A 267 -10.78 26.69 27.41
N LEU A 268 -10.16 26.48 26.24
CA LEU A 268 -10.85 26.46 24.95
C LEU A 268 -11.76 25.24 24.79
N TYR A 269 -11.58 24.21 25.62
CA TYR A 269 -12.34 22.97 25.57
C TYR A 269 -13.38 22.85 26.70
N TYR A 270 -13.43 23.78 27.65
CA TYR A 270 -14.38 23.75 28.76
C TYR A 270 -15.83 23.68 28.28
N GLY A 271 -16.60 22.79 28.90
CA GLY A 271 -17.98 22.49 28.54
C GLY A 271 -18.16 21.74 27.22
N LYS A 272 -17.07 21.47 26.48
CA LYS A 272 -17.12 20.72 25.22
C LYS A 272 -16.86 19.25 25.46
N THR A 273 -17.47 18.42 24.64
CA THR A 273 -17.17 16.99 24.57
C THR A 273 -16.00 16.76 23.62
N LEU A 274 -15.02 16.00 24.09
CA LEU A 274 -13.89 15.50 23.33
C LEU A 274 -14.01 13.98 23.21
N THR A 275 -13.67 13.47 22.03
CA THR A 275 -13.61 12.04 21.74
C THR A 275 -12.17 11.65 21.46
N GLY A 276 -11.64 10.71 22.23
CA GLY A 276 -10.33 10.11 21.99
C GLY A 276 -10.47 8.75 21.33
N SER A 277 -9.57 8.43 20.41
CA SER A 277 -9.47 7.11 19.80
C SER A 277 -8.02 6.72 19.57
N PHE A 278 -7.70 5.43 19.68
CA PHE A 278 -6.37 4.94 19.35
C PHE A 278 -6.41 3.48 18.94
N LYS A 279 -5.44 3.07 18.11
CA LYS A 279 -5.27 1.69 17.68
C LYS A 279 -4.14 1.03 18.45
N TYR A 280 -4.44 -0.11 19.05
CA TYR A 280 -3.53 -0.81 19.97
C TYR A 280 -3.63 -2.32 19.84
N ARG A 281 -2.65 -3.03 20.38
CA ARG A 281 -2.75 -4.45 20.76
C ARG A 281 -2.02 -4.69 22.07
N ILE A 282 -2.55 -5.53 22.93
CA ILE A 282 -1.85 -5.95 24.16
C ILE A 282 -1.12 -7.25 23.84
N VAL A 283 0.21 -7.18 23.78
CA VAL A 283 1.09 -8.32 23.49
C VAL A 283 1.38 -9.13 24.76
N LYS A 284 1.41 -8.46 25.92
CA LYS A 284 1.65 -9.08 27.22
C LYS A 284 0.87 -8.35 28.30
N GLY A 285 0.27 -9.10 29.23
CA GLY A 285 -0.56 -8.55 30.30
C GLY A 285 -2.03 -8.94 30.14
N GLN A 286 -2.87 -8.29 30.94
CA GLN A 286 -4.31 -8.50 31.02
C GLN A 286 -5.05 -7.20 30.63
N PRO A 287 -6.37 -7.23 30.37
CA PRO A 287 -7.18 -6.06 30.04
C PRO A 287 -7.01 -4.84 30.98
N ASN A 288 -6.71 -5.07 32.25
CA ASN A 288 -6.49 -4.06 33.28
C ASN A 288 -5.01 -3.68 33.48
N SER A 289 -4.11 -4.28 32.71
CA SER A 289 -2.68 -3.98 32.76
C SER A 289 -2.34 -2.61 32.20
N PHE A 290 -3.24 -2.01 31.40
CA PHE A 290 -3.08 -0.70 30.80
C PHE A 290 -4.33 0.16 31.02
N ASN A 291 -4.09 1.45 31.15
CA ASN A 291 -5.12 2.44 31.35
C ASN A 291 -4.99 3.59 30.37
N VAL A 292 -6.15 4.06 29.94
CA VAL A 292 -6.30 5.32 29.21
C VAL A 292 -6.87 6.32 30.19
N SER A 293 -6.15 7.41 30.39
CA SER A 293 -6.56 8.48 31.30
C SER A 293 -6.60 9.82 30.58
N ALA A 294 -7.68 10.56 30.84
CA ALA A 294 -7.75 11.99 30.56
C ALA A 294 -7.73 12.71 31.91
N TYR A 295 -6.67 13.48 32.14
CA TYR A 295 -6.45 14.16 33.41
C TYR A 295 -6.47 15.68 33.23
N ASN A 296 -7.04 16.40 34.19
CA ASN A 296 -6.95 17.84 34.25
C ASN A 296 -6.76 18.28 35.71
N ASN A 297 -5.67 19.01 35.99
CA ASN A 297 -5.28 19.46 37.34
C ASN A 297 -6.27 20.45 38.00
N LEU A 298 -7.37 20.81 37.34
CA LEU A 298 -8.39 21.78 37.82
C LEU A 298 -9.31 21.27 38.93
N VAL A 299 -9.32 19.97 39.21
CA VAL A 299 -10.14 19.42 40.28
C VAL A 299 -9.21 18.60 41.16
N LYS A 300 -9.15 18.96 42.45
CA LYS A 300 -8.48 18.15 43.47
C LYS A 300 -9.03 16.72 43.34
N ASN A 301 -8.19 15.76 42.96
CA ASN A 301 -8.52 14.36 42.67
C ASN A 301 -9.39 14.06 41.42
N GLY A 302 -9.42 14.91 40.38
CA GLY A 302 -10.26 14.69 39.20
C GLY A 302 -9.57 14.08 37.98
N ALA A 303 -9.38 12.75 37.91
CA ALA A 303 -9.31 12.12 36.58
C ALA A 303 -10.73 12.03 36.01
N PHE A 304 -10.98 12.65 34.87
CA PHE A 304 -12.33 12.75 34.29
C PHE A 304 -12.71 11.52 33.47
N PHE A 305 -11.71 10.75 33.03
CA PHE A 305 -11.91 9.48 32.34
C PHE A 305 -10.80 8.51 32.71
N ASN A 306 -11.18 7.25 32.99
CA ASN A 306 -10.29 6.16 33.29
C ASN A 306 -10.89 4.87 32.70
N SER A 307 -10.15 4.18 31.83
CA SER A 307 -10.64 2.96 31.16
C SER A 307 -10.81 1.74 32.07
N ASN A 308 -10.37 1.77 33.33
CA ASN A 308 -10.43 0.61 34.23
C ASN A 308 -11.78 0.46 34.95
N THR A 309 -12.82 1.21 34.57
CA THR A 309 -14.19 0.91 34.98
C THR A 309 -14.69 -0.36 34.29
N SER A 310 -15.60 -1.10 34.91
CA SER A 310 -15.99 -2.46 34.49
C SER A 310 -16.46 -2.60 33.04
N GLU A 311 -16.91 -1.51 32.41
CA GLU A 311 -17.46 -1.45 31.05
C GLU A 311 -16.46 -0.95 29.98
N ASN A 312 -15.29 -0.41 30.36
CA ASN A 312 -14.39 0.33 29.47
C ASN A 312 -13.03 -0.34 29.23
N LYS A 313 -12.95 -1.67 29.34
CA LYS A 313 -11.68 -2.41 29.33
C LYS A 313 -11.07 -2.58 27.93
N LEU A 314 -9.74 -2.60 27.88
CA LEU A 314 -8.99 -2.96 26.68
C LEU A 314 -9.04 -4.47 26.43
N ILE A 315 -8.98 -4.89 25.18
CA ILE A 315 -9.00 -6.29 24.77
C ILE A 315 -7.55 -6.80 24.72
N ALA A 316 -7.30 -7.94 25.36
CA ALA A 316 -5.97 -8.56 25.46
C ALA A 316 -5.94 -9.94 24.81
N ASP A 317 -6.23 -10.00 23.51
CA ASP A 317 -6.21 -11.21 22.68
C ASP A 317 -5.00 -11.27 21.73
N GLY A 318 -4.11 -10.27 21.77
CA GLY A 318 -2.94 -10.15 20.90
C GLY A 318 -3.21 -9.49 19.55
N GLU A 319 -4.48 -9.21 19.23
CA GLU A 319 -4.89 -8.62 17.95
C GLU A 319 -4.99 -7.09 18.02
N TRP A 320 -5.00 -6.45 16.85
CA TRP A 320 -5.16 -5.00 16.74
C TRP A 320 -6.62 -4.59 16.92
N HIS A 321 -6.86 -3.72 17.88
CA HIS A 321 -8.16 -3.14 18.20
C HIS A 321 -8.13 -1.61 18.11
N VAL A 322 -9.29 -1.00 17.89
CA VAL A 322 -9.47 0.45 18.06
C VAL A 322 -10.29 0.68 19.32
N TYR A 323 -9.72 1.43 20.26
CA TYR A 323 -10.43 1.87 21.45
C TYR A 323 -10.94 3.29 21.25
N THR A 324 -12.14 3.57 21.73
CA THR A 324 -12.76 4.90 21.68
C THR A 324 -13.32 5.29 23.04
N PHE A 325 -13.16 6.54 23.41
CA PHE A 325 -13.74 7.10 24.62
C PHE A 325 -14.21 8.53 24.40
N THR A 326 -15.20 8.95 25.18
CA THR A 326 -15.71 10.32 25.15
C THR A 326 -15.68 10.90 26.55
N TYR A 327 -15.38 12.20 26.66
CA TYR A 327 -15.46 12.92 27.91
C TYR A 327 -15.83 14.38 27.67
N THR A 328 -16.51 14.99 28.63
CA THR A 328 -16.80 16.42 28.61
C THR A 328 -15.83 17.13 29.54
N VAL A 329 -15.14 18.16 29.03
CA VAL A 329 -14.16 18.91 29.83
C VAL A 329 -14.90 19.78 30.85
N SER A 330 -14.65 19.55 32.14
CA SER A 330 -15.23 20.37 33.20
C SER A 330 -14.62 21.79 33.22
N GLY A 331 -15.44 22.80 33.52
CA GLY A 331 -15.11 24.22 33.32
C GLY A 331 -14.66 25.02 34.53
N GLN A 332 -14.11 24.39 35.59
CA GLN A 332 -13.67 25.13 36.78
C GLN A 332 -12.20 25.53 36.68
N LYS A 333 -11.88 26.82 36.79
CA LYS A 333 -10.49 27.34 36.84
C LYS A 333 -10.04 27.38 38.30
N LEU A 334 -8.94 26.72 38.66
CA LEU A 334 -8.26 26.95 39.95
C LEU A 334 -7.31 28.14 39.83
N GLU A 335 -7.07 28.82 40.95
CA GLU A 335 -6.20 30.02 41.03
C GLU A 335 -4.71 29.68 40.83
N ASP A 336 -4.34 28.40 40.89
CA ASP A 336 -2.98 27.89 40.73
C ASP A 336 -2.71 27.57 39.26
N ASN A 337 -1.85 28.37 38.63
CA ASN A 337 -1.63 28.55 37.19
C ASN A 337 -1.06 27.36 36.37
N PHE A 338 -1.42 26.11 36.65
CA PHE A 338 -1.10 25.00 35.74
C PHE A 338 -2.33 24.20 35.38
N THR A 339 -2.81 24.45 34.17
CA THR A 339 -3.90 23.69 33.57
C THR A 339 -3.38 22.90 32.38
N SER A 340 -3.25 21.59 32.54
CA SER A 340 -2.87 20.66 31.48
C SER A 340 -3.98 19.64 31.33
N LEU A 341 -4.57 19.57 30.14
CA LEU A 341 -5.34 18.39 29.75
C LEU A 341 -4.32 17.38 29.20
N LEU A 342 -4.19 16.25 29.89
CA LEU A 342 -3.27 15.18 29.51
C LEU A 342 -4.06 13.99 29.02
N ILE A 343 -3.61 13.38 27.93
CA ILE A 343 -4.11 12.07 27.49
C ILE A 343 -2.96 11.09 27.64
N GLY A 344 -3.10 10.17 28.59
CA GLY A 344 -2.09 9.17 28.93
C GLY A 344 -2.52 7.75 28.53
N ILE A 345 -1.57 6.98 28.02
CA ILE A 345 -1.70 5.52 27.85
C ILE A 345 -0.51 4.88 28.58
N GLY A 346 -0.78 4.02 29.54
CA GLY A 346 0.29 3.44 30.36
C GLY A 346 -0.19 2.36 31.29
N SER A 347 0.75 1.70 31.97
CA SER A 347 0.46 0.58 32.87
C SER A 347 -0.11 1.01 34.23
N LEU A 348 -0.95 2.06 34.27
CA LEU A 348 -1.48 2.67 35.49
C LEU A 348 -2.67 1.86 36.03
N VAL A 349 -2.59 1.36 37.26
CA VAL A 349 -3.72 0.77 37.98
C VAL A 349 -4.12 1.68 39.14
N LYS A 350 -5.41 2.00 39.28
CA LYS A 350 -5.94 2.73 40.45
C LYS A 350 -5.88 1.80 41.67
N ASN A 351 -5.22 2.22 42.75
CA ASN A 351 -5.40 1.56 44.04
C ASN A 351 -6.83 1.80 44.53
N VAL A 352 -7.57 0.73 44.80
CA VAL A 352 -9.00 0.78 45.15
C VAL A 352 -9.21 1.29 46.58
N SER A 353 -8.16 1.41 47.39
CA SER A 353 -8.20 1.72 48.82
C SER A 353 -7.89 3.18 49.20
N ASP A 354 -7.40 4.00 48.28
CA ASP A 354 -7.08 5.42 48.55
C ASP A 354 -7.83 6.35 47.60
N GLU A 355 -8.27 7.51 48.11
CA GLU A 355 -8.84 8.60 47.31
C GLU A 355 -7.79 9.28 46.40
N ASP A 356 -6.52 8.87 46.49
CA ASP A 356 -5.38 9.42 45.75
C ASP A 356 -4.88 8.47 44.64
N TYR A 357 -4.64 9.04 43.45
CA TYR A 357 -4.07 8.32 42.31
C TYR A 357 -2.59 7.97 42.56
N THR A 358 -2.31 6.76 43.03
CA THR A 358 -0.94 6.26 43.22
C THR A 358 -0.48 5.45 42.00
N TRP A 359 0.76 5.68 41.55
CA TRP A 359 1.38 4.96 40.44
C TRP A 359 1.70 3.52 40.86
N VAL A 360 0.89 2.54 40.43
CA VAL A 360 1.07 1.12 40.76
C VAL A 360 1.89 0.42 39.68
N LYS A 361 2.95 -0.27 40.09
CA LYS A 361 3.77 -1.13 39.21
C LYS A 361 2.97 -2.39 38.85
N PRO A 362 2.98 -2.85 37.59
CA PRO A 362 2.27 -4.06 37.22
C PRO A 362 2.89 -5.29 37.90
N THR A 363 2.06 -6.27 38.29
CA THR A 363 2.53 -7.50 38.97
C THR A 363 3.11 -8.54 38.02
N VAL A 364 2.88 -8.36 36.72
CA VAL A 364 3.43 -9.15 35.61
C VAL A 364 4.06 -8.21 34.61
N ASP A 365 4.94 -8.72 33.74
CA ASP A 365 5.45 -7.93 32.63
C ASP A 365 4.28 -7.59 31.70
N THR A 366 4.24 -6.37 31.19
CA THR A 366 3.17 -5.89 30.31
C THR A 366 3.75 -5.23 29.08
N GLN A 367 3.05 -5.37 27.96
CA GLN A 367 3.39 -4.71 26.71
C GLN A 367 2.11 -4.35 25.95
N ILE A 368 1.97 -3.07 25.63
CA ILE A 368 0.98 -2.55 24.68
C ILE A 368 1.72 -1.93 23.50
N ASP A 369 1.30 -2.32 22.30
CA ASP A 369 1.75 -1.67 21.07
C ASP A 369 0.68 -0.67 20.62
N ILE A 370 1.09 0.50 20.15
CA ILE A 370 0.19 1.60 19.76
C ILE A 370 0.61 2.11 18.38
N GLU A 371 -0.31 2.04 17.41
CA GLU A 371 -0.07 2.47 16.03
C GLU A 371 -0.37 3.96 15.83
N TRP A 372 -1.46 4.45 16.41
CA TRP A 372 -1.84 5.86 16.34
C TRP A 372 -2.77 6.26 17.49
N VAL A 373 -2.79 7.55 17.82
CA VAL A 373 -3.66 8.17 18.83
C VAL A 373 -4.26 9.47 18.28
N LYS A 374 -5.55 9.65 18.53
CA LYS A 374 -6.36 10.78 18.08
C LYS A 374 -7.17 11.35 19.22
N LEU A 375 -7.35 12.67 19.22
CA LEU A 375 -8.34 13.36 20.04
C LEU A 375 -9.08 14.37 19.16
N GLU A 376 -10.40 14.43 19.23
CA GLU A 376 -11.20 15.32 18.40
C GLU A 376 -12.35 15.94 19.16
N LEU A 377 -12.86 17.08 18.68
CA LEU A 377 -14.08 17.71 19.18
C LEU A 377 -15.30 16.91 18.75
N GLY A 378 -16.26 16.78 19.66
CA GLY A 378 -17.52 16.07 19.44
C GLY A 378 -17.65 14.82 20.28
N SER A 379 -18.79 14.15 20.15
CA SER A 379 -19.17 12.96 20.92
C SER A 379 -19.05 11.66 20.13
N ILE A 380 -18.52 11.70 18.90
CA ILE A 380 -18.42 10.54 18.02
C ILE A 380 -16.99 10.45 17.51
N ALA A 381 -16.42 9.25 17.57
CA ALA A 381 -15.10 8.97 17.02
C ALA A 381 -15.21 8.91 15.49
N THR A 382 -14.42 9.73 14.80
CA THR A 382 -14.31 9.68 13.35
C THR A 382 -13.00 8.97 12.95
N PRO A 383 -12.90 8.41 11.73
CA PRO A 383 -11.71 7.69 11.29
C PRO A 383 -10.41 8.47 11.52
N PHE A 384 -9.32 7.76 11.85
CA PHE A 384 -8.01 8.38 11.94
C PHE A 384 -7.44 8.64 10.54
N ILE A 385 -7.31 9.92 10.21
CA ILE A 385 -6.64 10.38 8.99
C ILE A 385 -5.35 11.09 9.42
N PRO A 386 -4.17 10.56 9.04
CA PRO A 386 -2.91 11.18 9.41
C PRO A 386 -2.74 12.51 8.67
N ARG A 387 -2.19 13.52 9.36
CA ARG A 387 -1.81 14.76 8.69
C ARG A 387 -0.64 14.50 7.74
N PRO A 388 -0.51 15.28 6.66
CA PRO A 388 0.70 15.27 5.85
C PRO A 388 1.95 15.50 6.72
N TYR A 389 3.03 14.76 6.44
CA TYR A 389 4.25 14.81 7.25
C TYR A 389 4.81 16.24 7.41
N ALA A 390 4.76 17.06 6.36
CA ALA A 390 5.24 18.44 6.42
C ALA A 390 4.43 19.32 7.37
N GLU A 391 3.11 19.09 7.47
CA GLU A 391 2.24 19.79 8.41
C GLU A 391 2.54 19.34 9.84
N GLU A 392 2.66 18.04 10.06
CA GLU A 392 3.00 17.47 11.37
C GLU A 392 4.37 17.96 11.87
N LEU A 393 5.36 17.99 10.98
CA LEU A 393 6.69 18.54 11.27
C LEU A 393 6.63 20.04 11.62
N ALA A 394 5.83 20.83 10.90
CA ALA A 394 5.65 22.25 11.22
C ALA A 394 5.00 22.46 12.59
N LEU A 395 4.02 21.62 12.95
CA LEU A 395 3.39 21.63 14.26
C LEU A 395 4.37 21.26 15.38
N CYS A 396 5.17 20.19 15.21
CA CYS A 396 6.23 19.84 16.16
C CYS A 396 7.28 20.96 16.29
N ARG A 397 7.66 21.60 15.18
CA ARG A 397 8.61 22.72 15.15
C ARG A 397 8.14 23.97 15.89
N ARG A 398 6.84 24.14 16.17
CA ARG A 398 6.39 25.20 17.09
C ARG A 398 6.87 24.99 18.52
N TYR A 399 7.19 23.76 18.91
CA TYR A 399 7.56 23.39 20.28
C TYR A 399 9.04 23.03 20.40
N TYR A 400 9.57 22.29 19.44
CA TYR A 400 10.97 21.92 19.41
C TYR A 400 11.52 21.93 17.98
N GLU A 401 12.67 22.55 17.80
CA GLU A 401 13.42 22.49 16.55
C GLU A 401 14.90 22.33 16.86
N ILE A 402 15.55 21.44 16.12
CA ILE A 402 16.99 21.29 16.10
C ILE A 402 17.51 21.66 14.71
N SER A 403 18.69 22.27 14.68
CA SER A 403 19.43 22.56 13.47
C SER A 403 19.76 21.25 12.72
N SER A 404 19.74 21.29 11.39
CA SER A 404 20.09 20.15 10.55
C SER A 404 21.62 19.97 10.52
N GLY A 405 22.17 19.33 11.56
CA GLY A 405 23.62 19.21 11.73
C GLY A 405 24.30 20.53 12.07
N ASP A 406 25.60 20.63 11.76
CA ASP A 406 26.38 21.84 11.96
C ASP A 406 25.90 22.92 10.97
N ILE A 407 25.14 23.89 11.47
CA ILE A 407 24.71 25.04 10.65
C ILE A 407 25.77 26.13 10.75
N ILE A 408 26.12 26.72 9.61
CA ILE A 408 26.86 27.98 9.56
C ILE A 408 25.87 29.12 9.81
N ILE A 409 25.94 29.72 10.99
CA ILE A 409 25.23 30.98 11.24
C ILE A 409 26.16 32.13 10.86
N SER A 410 25.77 32.90 9.85
CA SER A 410 26.48 34.12 9.48
C SER A 410 26.21 35.22 10.49
N GLY A 411 27.30 35.82 10.98
CA GLY A 411 27.31 36.94 11.89
C GLY A 411 28.29 38.01 11.43
N PHE A 412 28.42 39.06 12.23
CA PHE A 412 29.40 40.12 12.00
C PHE A 412 30.07 40.56 13.30
N LYS A 413 31.27 41.12 13.18
CA LYS A 413 31.94 41.84 14.25
C LYS A 413 31.29 43.22 14.41
N SER A 414 30.64 43.47 15.55
CA SER A 414 30.20 44.81 15.96
C SER A 414 31.32 45.53 16.72
N SER A 415 31.09 46.80 17.09
CA SER A 415 32.03 47.57 17.91
C SER A 415 32.22 47.01 19.33
N THR A 416 31.34 46.11 19.76
CA THR A 416 31.29 45.56 21.12
C THR A 416 31.51 44.05 21.20
N GLY A 417 31.56 43.33 20.06
CA GLY A 417 31.80 41.88 20.04
C GLY A 417 31.40 41.23 18.72
N TYR A 418 31.19 39.91 18.74
CA TYR A 418 30.63 39.17 17.60
C TYR A 418 29.14 38.89 17.83
N GLU A 419 28.33 39.02 16.78
CA GLU A 419 26.89 38.81 16.80
C GLU A 419 26.45 37.87 15.68
N ALA A 420 25.58 36.89 15.99
CA ALA A 420 25.02 35.95 15.03
C ALA A 420 23.55 35.64 15.35
N GLU A 421 22.72 35.32 14.35
CA GLU A 421 21.28 35.10 14.51
C GLU A 421 20.81 33.81 13.83
N TRP A 422 20.15 32.94 14.60
CA TRP A 422 19.42 31.79 14.07
C TRP A 422 17.93 32.08 14.05
N THR A 423 17.36 32.20 12.84
CA THR A 423 15.90 32.32 12.65
C THR A 423 15.30 30.93 12.59
N TYR A 424 14.24 30.69 13.37
CA TYR A 424 13.56 29.41 13.38
C TYR A 424 12.74 29.20 12.12
N THR A 425 12.61 27.94 11.69
CA THR A 425 11.76 27.60 10.55
C THR A 425 10.29 27.90 10.84
N VAL A 426 9.87 27.71 12.09
CA VAL A 426 8.51 27.99 12.56
C VAL A 426 8.58 28.82 13.84
N GLU A 427 7.75 29.86 13.92
CA GLU A 427 7.60 30.68 15.12
C GLU A 427 7.23 29.81 16.33
N LYS A 428 8.01 29.93 17.40
CA LYS A 428 7.86 29.17 18.64
C LYS A 428 6.64 29.65 19.41
N ARG A 429 6.07 28.73 20.20
CA ARG A 429 4.89 29.05 21.01
C ARG A 429 5.17 30.10 22.10
N ILE A 430 6.38 30.10 22.64
CA ILE A 430 6.93 31.02 23.65
C ILE A 430 8.42 31.18 23.40
N ASN A 431 9.05 32.14 24.07
CA ASN A 431 10.51 32.28 24.04
C ASN A 431 11.15 30.94 24.46
N PRO A 432 11.88 30.27 23.54
CA PRO A 432 12.42 28.95 23.80
C PRO A 432 13.65 29.01 24.73
N THR A 433 13.90 27.91 25.43
CA THR A 433 15.22 27.61 25.98
C THR A 433 16.13 27.17 24.85
N ILE A 434 17.30 27.79 24.73
CA ILE A 434 18.26 27.45 23.69
C ILE A 434 19.35 26.55 24.25
N ASP A 435 19.64 25.48 23.54
CA ASP A 435 20.81 24.66 23.77
C ASP A 435 21.65 24.54 22.50
N TYR A 436 22.96 24.38 22.65
CA TYR A 436 23.89 24.35 21.53
C TYR A 436 25.20 23.65 21.90
N GLY A 437 25.89 23.12 20.90
CA GLY A 437 27.17 22.46 21.08
C GLY A 437 27.87 22.14 19.77
N ASN A 438 29.04 21.52 19.89
CA ASN A 438 29.85 21.03 18.78
C ASN A 438 30.05 19.52 18.90
N ASN A 439 30.15 18.82 17.77
CA ASN A 439 30.49 17.39 17.76
C ASN A 439 31.89 17.19 18.38
N GLY A 440 31.97 16.57 19.57
CA GLY A 440 33.22 16.15 20.21
C GLY A 440 33.77 17.01 21.36
N ILE A 441 33.05 18.03 21.85
CA ILE A 441 33.45 18.77 23.06
C ILE A 441 32.33 18.70 24.11
N GLU A 442 32.52 17.83 25.11
CA GLU A 442 31.72 17.83 26.33
C GLU A 442 32.26 18.90 27.29
N THR A 443 31.68 20.09 27.18
CA THR A 443 31.81 21.25 28.10
C THR A 443 33.14 22.03 28.09
N PRO A 444 33.08 23.39 28.19
CA PRO A 444 31.89 24.25 28.20
C PRO A 444 31.26 24.40 26.80
N LYS A 445 30.03 24.95 26.73
CA LYS A 445 29.25 25.17 25.50
C LYS A 445 30.00 26.10 24.54
N LYS A 446 30.84 25.55 23.67
CA LYS A 446 31.65 26.32 22.72
C LYS A 446 31.10 26.14 21.31
N LEU A 447 30.95 27.25 20.59
CA LEU A 447 30.74 27.28 19.15
C LEU A 447 32.08 27.61 18.49
N TYR A 448 32.35 27.04 17.31
CA TYR A 448 33.55 27.42 16.57
C TYR A 448 33.22 28.67 15.77
N GLY A 449 33.91 29.77 16.06
CA GLY A 449 33.92 30.94 15.20
C GLY A 449 35.00 30.83 14.15
N PHE A 450 34.61 30.85 12.88
CA PHE A 450 35.52 30.94 11.76
C PHE A 450 35.43 32.32 11.11
N ILE A 451 36.59 32.95 10.90
CA ILE A 451 36.72 34.17 10.09
C ILE A 451 37.29 33.76 8.73
N PRO A 452 36.59 34.01 7.62
CA PRO A 452 37.10 33.72 6.29
C PRO A 452 38.50 34.30 6.05
N GLY A 453 39.50 33.43 5.83
CA GLY A 453 40.90 33.81 5.58
C GLY A 453 41.85 33.73 6.79
N SER A 454 41.38 33.32 7.97
CA SER A 454 42.18 33.09 9.18
C SER A 454 42.63 31.61 9.31
N LEU A 455 43.82 31.37 9.88
CA LEU A 455 44.40 30.03 10.12
C LEU A 455 44.01 29.41 11.49
N GLY A 456 42.95 29.86 12.15
CA GLY A 456 42.54 29.30 13.44
C GLY A 456 41.08 29.50 13.81
N ASN A 457 40.54 28.54 14.57
CA ASN A 457 39.23 28.64 15.21
C ASN A 457 39.31 29.57 16.43
N LEU A 458 38.35 30.48 16.57
CA LEU A 458 38.21 31.31 17.75
C LEU A 458 37.30 30.62 18.77
N ASP A 459 37.87 30.27 19.93
CA ASP A 459 37.10 29.91 21.11
C ASP A 459 36.44 31.17 21.69
N MET A 460 35.11 31.23 21.61
CA MET A 460 34.32 32.37 22.08
C MET A 460 33.17 31.94 22.99
N ASP A 461 32.99 32.69 24.07
CA ASP A 461 31.86 32.54 24.97
C ASP A 461 30.70 33.43 24.51
N PHE A 462 29.55 32.83 24.26
CA PHE A 462 28.34 33.52 23.81
C PHE A 462 27.29 33.63 24.91
N SER A 463 26.76 34.84 25.08
CA SER A 463 25.43 35.04 25.67
C SER A 463 24.36 34.76 24.62
N VAL A 464 23.24 34.19 25.07
CA VAL A 464 22.12 33.83 24.21
C VAL A 464 20.87 34.57 24.63
N ARG A 465 20.20 35.19 23.66
CA ARG A 465 18.87 35.78 23.84
C ARG A 465 17.93 35.23 22.79
N ALA A 466 16.80 34.69 23.21
CA ALA A 466 15.79 34.12 22.32
C ALA A 466 14.45 34.84 22.46
N ASP A 467 13.81 35.09 21.32
CA ASP A 467 12.40 35.43 21.23
C ASP A 467 11.65 34.29 20.50
N VAL A 468 10.37 34.47 20.17
CA VAL A 468 9.57 33.43 19.49
C VAL A 468 9.98 33.18 18.03
N LYS A 469 10.69 34.10 17.37
CA LYS A 469 11.07 34.00 15.95
C LYS A 469 12.53 33.64 15.74
N LYS A 470 13.40 34.01 16.67
CA LYS A 470 14.85 33.82 16.52
C LYS A 470 15.62 33.82 17.82
N CYS A 471 16.84 33.32 17.71
CA CYS A 471 17.86 33.36 18.73
C CYS A 471 19.05 34.21 18.27
N ARG A 472 19.58 35.05 19.17
CA ARG A 472 20.78 35.85 18.96
C ARG A 472 21.89 35.39 19.90
N PHE A 473 23.08 35.23 19.33
CA PHE A 473 24.32 34.91 20.01
C PHE A 473 25.19 36.16 20.02
N ALA A 474 25.64 36.60 21.19
CA ALA A 474 26.52 37.76 21.35
C ALA A 474 27.63 37.49 22.35
N THR A 475 28.89 37.78 22.00
CA THR A 475 30.04 37.58 22.91
C THR A 475 30.05 38.59 24.06
N ASN A 476 30.41 38.15 25.27
CA ASN A 476 30.41 39.01 26.46
C ASN A 476 31.67 39.87 26.65
N SER A 477 32.79 39.50 26.01
CA SER A 477 34.05 40.24 26.12
C SER A 477 34.92 40.10 24.88
N PHE A 478 35.56 41.22 24.51
CA PHE A 478 36.60 41.29 23.49
C PHE A 478 37.89 40.69 24.06
N LYS A 479 38.55 39.77 23.33
CA LYS A 479 39.99 39.56 23.54
C LYS A 479 40.70 40.71 22.83
N SER A 480 41.54 41.44 23.55
CA SER A 480 42.24 42.67 23.10
C SER A 480 43.13 42.50 21.86
N ASP A 481 43.39 41.26 21.45
CA ASP A 481 44.42 40.92 20.48
C ASP A 481 43.84 40.66 19.07
N ASP A 482 42.54 40.91 18.88
CA ASP A 482 41.81 40.56 17.66
C ASP A 482 41.67 41.77 16.71
N ASN A 483 42.65 41.92 15.80
CA ASN A 483 42.85 43.05 14.86
C ASN A 483 41.77 43.23 13.77
N ASN A 484 40.68 42.47 13.80
CA ASN A 484 39.65 42.50 12.75
C ASN A 484 38.82 43.82 12.77
N GLN A 485 38.39 44.31 11.60
CA GLN A 485 37.57 45.53 11.52
C GLN A 485 36.11 45.25 11.88
N ALA A 486 35.38 46.25 12.37
CA ALA A 486 33.93 46.15 12.49
C ALA A 486 33.33 45.85 11.10
N GLY A 487 32.37 44.92 11.04
CA GLY A 487 31.81 44.40 9.79
C GLY A 487 32.50 43.13 9.25
N THR A 488 33.57 42.64 9.88
CA THR A 488 34.15 41.33 9.53
C THR A 488 33.10 40.23 9.72
N ALA A 489 32.84 39.47 8.66
CA ALA A 489 31.93 38.33 8.70
C ALA A 489 32.48 37.21 9.58
N ILE A 490 31.60 36.59 10.35
CA ILE A 490 31.91 35.40 11.15
C ILE A 490 30.92 34.28 10.83
N SER A 491 31.42 33.05 10.82
CA SER A 491 30.62 31.83 10.72
C SER A 491 30.68 31.09 12.04
N LEU A 492 29.53 30.85 12.67
CA LEU A 492 29.43 29.91 13.79
C LEU A 492 29.05 28.55 13.27
N THR A 493 29.78 27.51 13.63
CA THR A 493 29.42 26.12 13.35
C THR A 493 29.09 25.38 14.65
N GLY A 494 28.05 24.55 14.60
CA GLY A 494 27.60 23.68 15.67
C GLY A 494 26.14 23.25 15.50
N TRP A 495 25.65 22.40 16.39
CA TRP A 495 24.24 22.10 16.51
C TRP A 495 23.56 23.07 17.46
N PHE A 496 22.29 23.38 17.19
CA PHE A 496 21.46 24.30 17.95
C PHE A 496 20.09 23.67 18.14
N SER A 497 19.50 23.84 19.32
CA SER A 497 18.12 23.46 19.59
C SER A 497 17.36 24.58 20.29
N ALA A 498 16.09 24.70 19.94
CA ALA A 498 15.15 25.62 20.55
C ALA A 498 14.01 24.81 21.17
N ASP A 499 13.97 24.76 22.50
CA ASP A 499 12.98 24.03 23.27
C ASP A 499 11.98 24.99 23.92
N SER A 500 10.77 24.95 23.41
CA SER A 500 9.62 25.66 23.95
C SER A 500 8.53 24.68 24.34
N GLU A 501 8.82 23.47 24.82
CA GLU A 501 7.77 22.58 25.32
C GLU A 501 7.09 23.11 26.58
N ILE A 502 5.91 22.57 26.89
CA ILE A 502 5.16 22.89 28.10
C ILE A 502 5.83 22.13 29.27
N ARG A 503 6.18 22.83 30.35
CA ARG A 503 6.86 22.23 31.51
C ARG A 503 5.89 21.87 32.62
#